data_AF-A0A947F066-F1
#
_entry.id   AF-A0A947F066-F1
#
_cell.length_a   1.000
_cell.length_b   1.000
_cell.length_c   1.000
_cell.angle_alpha   90.00
_cell.angle_beta   90.00
_cell.angle_gamma   90.00
#
_symmetry.space_group_name_H-M   'P 1'
#
loop_
_entity.id
_entity.type
_entity.pdbx_description
1 polymer ?
#
loop_
_entity_poly.entity_id
_entity_poly.type
_entity_poly.pdbx_seq_one_letter_code
_entity_poly.pdbx_strand_id
1 'polypeptide(L)' 'MNVYFHQHFYEDYTSDPAAAVGRMEAIVEAITPFAEIVPCTPASEEALLAAHAKAHIEQVRRQGLYEIAALAAGGAVQAA' A
#
# COMPACT_ATOMS: atom_id res chain seq x y z
N MET A 1 18.27 6.56 -2.27
CA MET A 1 17.47 5.34 -1.98
C MET A 1 16.05 5.67 -2.35
N ASN A 2 15.37 4.79 -3.09
CA ASN A 2 13.99 5.02 -3.52
C ASN A 2 13.04 4.42 -2.48
N VAL A 3 11.99 5.16 -2.14
CA VAL A 3 10.89 4.70 -1.28
C VAL A 3 9.60 4.82 -2.07
N TYR A 4 8.94 3.68 -2.29
CA TYR A 4 7.67 3.62 -2.99
C TYR A 4 6.51 3.91 -2.03
N PHE A 5 5.71 4.94 -2.32
CA PHE A 5 4.65 5.41 -1.44
C PHE A 5 3.47 5.98 -2.23
N HIS A 6 2.26 5.93 -1.64
CA HIS A 6 1.06 6.55 -2.21
C HIS A 6 0.32 7.36 -1.14
N GLN A 7 -0.26 8.50 -1.52
CA GLN A 7 -0.91 9.42 -0.57
C GLN A 7 -2.14 8.81 0.12
N HIS A 8 -2.82 7.85 -0.50
CA HIS A 8 -3.94 7.12 0.13
C HIS A 8 -3.53 6.40 1.43
N PHE A 9 -2.23 6.15 1.66
CA PHE A 9 -1.77 5.57 2.93
C PHE A 9 -1.86 6.53 4.12
N TYR A 10 -2.22 7.81 3.90
CA TYR A 10 -2.55 8.77 4.96
C TYR A 10 -4.03 8.70 5.38
N GLU A 11 -4.88 8.03 4.62
CA GLU A 11 -6.31 7.97 4.91
C GLU A 11 -6.62 7.00 6.05
N ASP A 12 -7.69 7.27 6.79
CA ASP A 12 -8.27 6.29 7.73
C ASP A 12 -9.14 5.30 6.95
N TYR A 13 -8.50 4.27 6.38
CA TYR A 13 -9.15 3.32 5.48
C TYR A 13 -9.77 2.10 6.19
N THR A 14 -9.56 1.92 7.50
CA THR A 14 -10.19 0.87 8.30
C THR A 14 -10.10 1.21 9.79
N SER A 15 -10.91 0.56 10.64
CA SER A 15 -10.89 0.77 12.09
C SER A 15 -9.66 0.18 12.82
N ASP A 16 -8.71 -0.40 12.10
CA ASP A 16 -7.47 -0.93 12.68
C ASP A 16 -6.50 0.21 13.01
N PRO A 17 -5.82 0.20 14.17
CA PRO A 17 -4.81 1.21 14.52
C PRO A 17 -3.70 1.39 13.46
N ALA A 18 -3.45 0.39 12.62
CA ALA A 18 -2.50 0.50 11.53
C ALA A 18 -2.95 1.46 10.41
N ALA A 19 -4.23 1.74 10.27
CA ALA A 19 -4.77 2.73 9.33
C ALA A 19 -4.92 4.12 9.95
N ALA A 20 -4.55 4.31 11.22
CA ALA A 20 -4.70 5.60 11.88
C ALA A 20 -3.87 6.69 11.19
N VAL A 21 -4.53 7.84 10.96
CA VAL A 21 -3.92 9.08 10.48
C VAL A 21 -2.70 9.45 11.35
N GLY A 22 -1.65 9.97 10.72
CA GLY A 22 -0.41 10.38 11.38
C GLY A 22 0.67 9.30 11.43
N ARG A 23 0.31 8.01 11.28
CA ARG A 23 1.30 6.91 11.32
C ARG A 23 2.31 6.99 10.18
N MET A 24 1.83 7.23 8.96
CA MET A 24 2.69 7.29 7.78
C MET A 24 3.38 8.65 7.66
N GLU A 25 2.70 9.72 8.05
CA GLU A 25 3.17 11.10 7.98
C GLU A 25 4.46 11.28 8.78
N ALA A 26 4.48 10.77 10.03
CA ALA A 26 5.66 10.82 10.88
C ALA A 26 6.87 10.10 10.25
N ILE A 27 6.63 8.98 9.56
CA ILE A 27 7.69 8.22 8.87
C ILE A 27 8.17 8.98 7.63
N VAL A 28 7.25 9.44 6.78
CA VAL A 28 7.57 10.16 5.54
C VAL A 28 8.35 11.44 5.86
N GLU A 29 7.94 12.20 6.87
CA GLU A 29 8.66 13.40 7.32
C GLU A 29 10.09 13.08 7.74
N ALA A 30 10.29 12.01 8.52
CA ALA A 30 11.60 11.61 8.99
C ALA A 30 12.54 11.12 7.88
N ILE A 31 12.02 10.44 6.85
CA ILE A 31 12.84 9.83 5.79
C ILE A 31 13.05 10.70 4.55
N THR A 32 12.18 11.70 4.31
CA THR A 32 12.23 12.54 3.10
C THR A 32 13.59 13.21 2.86
N PRO A 33 14.34 13.67 3.88
CA PRO A 33 15.69 14.22 3.65
C PRO A 33 16.72 13.19 3.14
N PHE A 34 16.43 11.90 3.25
CA PHE A 34 17.37 10.80 3.00
C PHE A 34 16.96 9.88 1.84
N ALA A 35 15.75 10.04 1.30
CA ALA A 35 15.19 9.17 0.28
C ALA A 35 14.37 9.92 -0.77
N GLU A 36 14.37 9.41 -1.99
CA GLU A 36 13.47 9.86 -3.05
C GLU A 36 12.13 9.11 -2.92
N ILE A 37 11.05 9.86 -2.71
CA ILE A 37 9.71 9.29 -2.60
C ILE A 37 9.11 9.16 -4.00
N VAL A 38 8.87 7.92 -4.42
CA VAL A 38 8.34 7.58 -5.75
C VAL A 38 6.89 7.09 -5.61
N PRO A 39 5.93 7.58 -6.42
CA PRO A 39 4.58 7.05 -6.43
C PRO A 39 4.55 5.55 -6.74
N CYS A 40 3.90 4.76 -5.88
CA CYS A 40 3.65 3.35 -6.19
C CYS A 40 2.38 3.17 -7.04
N THR A 41 2.38 2.11 -7.83
CA THR A 41 1.24 1.67 -8.65
C THR A 41 0.65 0.40 -8.06
N PRO A 42 -0.65 0.10 -8.26
CA PRO A 42 -1.23 -1.13 -7.77
C PRO A 42 -0.57 -2.36 -8.40
N ALA A 43 -0.45 -3.44 -7.63
CA ALA A 43 -0.01 -4.74 -8.14
C ALA A 43 -0.97 -5.24 -9.23
N SER A 44 -0.42 -5.94 -10.22
CA SER A 44 -1.25 -6.65 -11.20
C SER A 44 -2.01 -7.80 -10.54
N GLU A 45 -3.15 -8.17 -11.11
CA GLU A 45 -3.92 -9.32 -10.62
C GLU A 45 -3.10 -10.61 -10.67
N GLU A 46 -2.23 -10.76 -11.67
CA GLU A 46 -1.28 -11.88 -11.77
C GLU A 46 -0.31 -11.93 -10.59
N ALA A 47 0.28 -10.79 -10.20
CA ALA A 47 1.17 -10.71 -9.05
C ALA A 47 0.44 -11.04 -7.74
N LEU A 48 -0.81 -10.58 -7.58
CA LEU A 48 -1.62 -10.93 -6.42
C LEU A 48 -1.98 -12.43 -6.40
N LEU A 49 -2.31 -13.00 -7.55
CA LEU A 49 -2.64 -14.43 -7.70
C LEU A 49 -1.42 -15.35 -7.48
N ALA A 50 -0.20 -14.83 -7.65
CA ALA A 50 1.02 -15.58 -7.33
C ALA A 50 1.18 -15.85 -5.82
N ALA A 51 0.58 -15.02 -4.96
CA ALA A 51 0.63 -15.16 -3.50
C ALA A 51 -0.70 -15.58 -2.86
N HIS A 52 -1.83 -15.33 -3.52
CA HIS A 52 -3.17 -15.51 -2.95
C HIS A 52 -4.15 -16.21 -3.89
N ALA A 53 -5.10 -16.95 -3.33
CA ALA A 53 -6.20 -17.51 -4.10
C ALA A 53 -7.20 -16.41 -4.53
N LYS A 54 -7.80 -16.57 -5.72
CA LYS A 54 -8.81 -15.64 -6.26
C LYS A 54 -9.94 -15.33 -5.28
N ALA A 55 -10.42 -16.33 -4.54
CA ALA A 55 -11.49 -16.16 -3.56
C ALA A 55 -11.14 -15.16 -2.45
N HIS A 56 -9.87 -15.09 -2.03
CA HIS A 56 -9.40 -14.14 -1.02
C HIS A 56 -9.33 -12.72 -1.58
N ILE A 57 -8.80 -12.55 -2.80
CA ILE A 57 -8.76 -11.26 -3.50
C ILE A 57 -10.17 -10.66 -3.62
N GLU A 58 -11.13 -11.48 -4.04
CA GLU A 58 -12.53 -11.06 -4.14
C GLU A 58 -13.18 -10.73 -2.79
N GLN A 59 -12.76 -11.39 -1.71
CA GLN A 59 -13.20 -11.03 -0.37
C GLN A 59 -12.71 -9.64 0.03
N VAL A 60 -11.43 -9.33 -0.19
CA VAL A 60 -10.86 -8.00 0.10
C VAL A 60 -11.53 -6.93 -0.76
N ARG A 61 -11.86 -7.24 -2.02
CA ARG A 61 -12.65 -6.36 -2.88
C ARG A 61 -14.03 -6.06 -2.32
N ARG A 62 -14.75 -7.08 -1.81
CA ARG A 62 -16.05 -6.89 -1.13
C ARG A 62 -15.96 -6.10 0.17
N GLN A 63 -14.80 -6.11 0.83
CA GLN A 63 -14.55 -5.29 2.02
C GLN A 63 -14.24 -3.83 1.69
N GLY A 64 -14.07 -3.48 0.40
CA GLY A 64 -13.71 -2.13 -0.03
C GLY A 64 -12.22 -1.79 0.13
N LEU A 65 -11.38 -2.76 0.51
CA LEU A 65 -9.96 -2.55 0.81
C LEU A 65 -9.03 -2.89 -0.36
N TYR A 66 -9.57 -3.35 -1.49
CA TYR A 66 -8.76 -3.85 -2.61
C TYR A 66 -7.81 -2.79 -3.17
N GLU A 67 -8.28 -1.58 -3.41
CA GLU A 67 -7.47 -0.55 -4.07
C GLU A 67 -6.23 -0.17 -3.24
N ILE A 68 -6.40 0.03 -1.94
CA ILE A 68 -5.27 0.37 -1.06
C ILE A 68 -4.34 -0.83 -0.80
N ALA A 69 -4.90 -2.04 -0.69
CA ALA A 69 -4.09 -3.25 -0.55
C ALA A 69 -3.26 -3.54 -1.82
N ALA A 70 -3.85 -3.32 -3.01
CA ALA A 70 -3.17 -3.47 -4.27
C ALA A 70 -2.04 -2.44 -4.42
N LEU A 71 -2.25 -1.18 -4.01
CA LEU A 71 -1.19 -0.15 -3.96
C LEU A 71 -0.03 -0.59 -3.06
N ALA A 72 -0.31 -1.08 -1.86
CA ALA A 72 0.73 -1.53 -0.94
C ALA A 72 1.53 -2.70 -1.51
N ALA A 73 0.84 -3.69 -2.08
CA ALA A 73 1.48 -4.83 -2.74
C ALA A 73 2.33 -4.40 -3.95
N GLY A 74 1.82 -3.48 -4.76
CA GLY A 74 2.52 -3.00 -5.95
C GLY A 74 3.77 -2.19 -5.61
N GLY A 75 3.71 -1.34 -4.56
CA GLY A 75 4.90 -0.68 -4.02
C GLY A 75 5.96 -1.65 -3.54
N ALA A 76 5.57 -2.75 -2.88
CA ALA A 76 6.49 -3.80 -2.47
C ALA A 76 7.13 -4.52 -3.67
N VAL A 77 6.36 -4.80 -4.72
CA VAL A 77 6.88 -5.40 -5.96
C VAL A 77 7.84 -4.45 -6.70
N GLN A 78 7.55 -3.14 -6.74
CA GLN A 78 8.42 -2.15 -7.37
C GLN A 78 9.75 -1.94 -6.62
N ALA A 79 9.78 -2.24 -5.32
CA ALA A 79 10.97 -2.11 -4.48
C ALA A 79 11.91 -3.33 -4.53
N ALA A 80 11.46 -4.46 -5.07
CA ALA A 80 12.20 -5.73 -5.17
C ALA A 80 13.20 -5.72 -6.33
#